data_AF-A0A1F2XDJ5-F1
#
_entry.id   AF-A0A1F2XDJ5-F1
#
_cell.length_a   1.000
_cell.length_b   1.000
_cell.length_c   1.000
_cell.angle_alpha   90.00
_cell.angle_beta   90.00
_cell.angle_gamma   90.00
#
_symmetry.space_group_name_H-M   'P 1'
#
loop_
_entity.id
_entity.type
_entity.pdbx_description
1 polymer ?
#
loop_
_entity_poly.entity_id
_entity_poly.type
_entity_poly.pdbx_seq_one_letter_code
_entity_poly.pdbx_strand_id
1 'polypeptide(L)'
;MTDVEYDVAYVARSPARLAQDEFAEMVNDLCNRRADEGWRLVSAVGDYGTNVTLGVWLVLAKEAQPRADEPRAETDADEGVPRATGWGEESESDAQR
;
A
#
# COMPACT_ATOMS: atom_id res chain seq x y z
N MET A 1 14.38 7.94 -0.74
CA MET A 1 12.92 7.84 -0.51
C MET A 1 12.29 7.92 -1.88
N THR A 2 11.54 6.90 -2.29
CA THR A 2 10.81 6.95 -3.56
C THR A 2 9.64 7.91 -3.39
N ASP A 3 9.49 8.86 -4.31
CA ASP A 3 8.32 9.72 -4.32
C ASP A 3 7.07 8.88 -4.58
N VAL A 4 5.97 9.19 -3.89
CA VAL A 4 4.69 8.47 -4.01
C VAL A 4 3.62 9.47 -4.44
N GLU A 5 2.97 9.17 -5.57
CA GLU A 5 1.79 9.88 -6.05
C GLU A 5 0.53 9.31 -5.38
N TYR A 6 -0.41 10.19 -5.05
CA TYR A 6 -1.71 9.81 -4.48
C TYR A 6 -2.84 10.30 -5.38
N ASP A 7 -3.89 9.50 -5.48
CA ASP A 7 -5.14 9.86 -6.15
C ASP A 7 -6.34 9.42 -5.29
N VAL A 8 -7.47 10.11 -5.46
CA VAL A 8 -8.70 9.86 -4.72
C VAL A 8 -9.88 9.81 -5.70
N ALA A 9 -10.63 8.71 -5.66
CA ALA A 9 -11.82 8.52 -6.46
C ALA A 9 -13.04 8.23 -5.57
N TYR A 10 -14.23 8.66 -6.00
CA TYR A 10 -15.48 8.33 -5.34
C TYR A 10 -16.35 7.46 -6.26
N VAL A 11 -16.86 6.36 -5.73
CA VAL A 11 -17.87 5.54 -6.40
C VAL A 11 -19.19 5.74 -5.67
N ALA A 12 -20.11 6.45 -6.32
CA ALA A 12 -21.46 6.63 -5.81
C ALA A 12 -22.27 5.35 -5.99
N ARG A 13 -23.03 4.97 -4.97
CA ARG A 13 -24.05 3.93 -5.10
C ARG A 13 -25.31 4.57 -5.69
N SER A 14 -25.84 4.01 -6.76
CA SER A 14 -27.13 4.45 -7.30
C SER A 14 -28.24 4.20 -6.27
N PRO A 15 -29.01 5.22 -5.85
CA PRO A 15 -30.13 5.03 -4.92
C PRO A 15 -31.30 4.27 -5.56
N ALA A 16 -31.34 4.15 -6.90
CA ALA A 16 -32.41 3.51 -7.64
C ALA A 16 -32.27 1.98 -7.72
N ARG A 17 -31.08 1.42 -7.44
CA ARG A 17 -30.82 -0.02 -7.52
C ARG A 17 -30.24 -0.51 -6.20
N LEU A 18 -31.03 -1.35 -5.52
CA LEU A 18 -30.65 -1.98 -4.25
C LEU A 18 -29.59 -3.08 -4.44
N ALA A 19 -29.23 -3.45 -5.67
CA ALA A 19 -28.27 -4.53 -5.94
C ALA A 19 -26.87 -4.12 -5.46
N GLN A 20 -26.49 -4.65 -4.29
CA GLN A 20 -25.15 -4.51 -3.73
C GLN A 20 -24.07 -5.05 -4.69
N ASP A 21 -24.42 -6.06 -5.49
CA ASP A 21 -23.53 -6.69 -6.47
C ASP A 21 -23.11 -5.73 -7.58
N GLU A 22 -24.04 -4.95 -8.13
CA GLU A 22 -23.74 -3.94 -9.16
C GLU A 22 -22.82 -2.84 -8.63
N PHE A 23 -23.00 -2.45 -7.36
CA PHE A 23 -22.09 -1.50 -6.71
C PHE A 23 -20.69 -2.10 -6.51
N ALA A 24 -20.61 -3.37 -6.09
CA ALA A 24 -19.33 -4.06 -5.94
C ALA A 24 -18.61 -4.21 -7.28
N GLU A 25 -19.32 -4.49 -8.37
CA GLU A 25 -18.77 -4.53 -9.73
C GLU A 25 -18.19 -3.18 -10.15
N MET A 26 -18.90 -2.06 -9.92
CA MET A 26 -18.36 -0.73 -10.24
C MET A 26 -17.07 -0.40 -9.49
N VAL A 27 -17.00 -0.75 -8.20
CA VAL A 27 -15.79 -0.56 -7.39
C VAL A 27 -14.66 -1.45 -7.91
N ASN A 28 -14.95 -2.72 -8.21
CA ASN A 28 -13.98 -3.67 -8.74
C ASN A 28 -13.41 -3.20 -10.10
N ASP A 29 -14.26 -2.75 -11.02
CA ASP A 29 -13.85 -2.26 -12.34
C ASP A 29 -12.97 -1.01 -12.27
N LEU A 30 -13.26 -0.11 -11.32
CA LEU A 30 -12.41 1.05 -11.09
C LEU A 30 -11.05 0.64 -10.53
N CYS A 31 -11.03 -0.22 -9.52
CA CYS A 31 -9.78 -0.71 -8.92
C CYS A 31 -8.90 -1.44 -9.95
N ASN A 32 -9.49 -2.31 -10.78
CA ASN A 32 -8.73 -3.06 -11.77
C ASN A 32 -8.14 -2.15 -12.86
N ARG A 33 -8.91 -1.20 -13.39
CA ARG A 33 -8.37 -0.20 -14.34
C ARG A 33 -7.21 0.61 -13.76
N ARG A 34 -7.34 1.01 -12.50
CA ARG A 34 -6.28 1.75 -11.79
C ARG A 34 -5.05 0.86 -11.54
N ALA A 35 -5.25 -0.42 -11.24
CA ALA A 35 -4.17 -1.39 -11.11
C ALA A 35 -3.40 -1.59 -12.42
N ASP A 36 -4.10 -1.64 -13.57
CA ASP A 36 -3.47 -1.70 -14.90
C ASP A 36 -2.60 -0.46 -15.19
N GLU A 37 -2.97 0.68 -14.64
CA GLU A 37 -2.19 1.93 -14.69
C GLU A 37 -1.06 1.98 -13.64
N GLY A 38 -0.91 0.96 -12.80
CA GLY A 38 0.12 0.84 -11.78
C GLY A 38 -0.24 1.45 -10.41
N TRP A 39 -1.49 1.86 -10.21
CA TRP A 39 -1.97 2.32 -8.90
C TRP A 39 -2.28 1.15 -7.96
N ARG A 40 -2.09 1.36 -6.66
CA ARG A 40 -2.39 0.43 -5.58
C ARG A 40 -3.45 1.06 -4.68
N LEU A 41 -4.51 0.33 -4.37
CA LEU A 41 -5.49 0.76 -3.37
C LEU A 41 -4.83 0.73 -1.98
N VAL A 42 -4.82 1.86 -1.28
CA VAL A 42 -4.24 1.98 0.06
C VAL A 42 -5.30 2.16 1.14
N SER A 43 -6.46 2.73 0.80
CA SER A 43 -7.57 2.87 1.74
C SER A 43 -8.91 2.93 1.01
N ALA A 44 -9.96 2.43 1.66
CA ALA A 44 -11.34 2.57 1.22
C ALA A 44 -12.19 3.06 2.39
N VAL A 45 -12.85 4.21 2.22
CA VAL A 45 -13.67 4.84 3.26
C VAL A 45 -15.12 4.84 2.78
N GLY A 46 -15.94 4.04 3.45
CA GLY A 46 -17.36 3.98 3.17
C GLY A 46 -18.06 5.28 3.56
N ASP A 47 -18.92 5.76 2.66
CA ASP A 47 -19.83 6.87 2.91
C ASP A 47 -21.21 6.29 3.24
N TYR A 48 -21.65 6.51 4.48
CA TYR A 48 -22.86 5.90 5.04
C TYR A 48 -23.87 6.98 5.42
N GLY A 49 -25.08 6.87 4.87
CA GLY A 49 -26.25 7.59 5.36
C GLY A 49 -26.91 6.87 6.54
N THR A 50 -28.02 7.41 7.04
CA THR A 50 -28.70 6.93 8.25
C THR A 50 -28.99 5.42 8.28
N ASN A 51 -29.13 4.74 7.13
CA ASN A 51 -29.36 3.28 7.05
C ASN A 51 -28.80 2.61 5.78
N VAL A 52 -27.99 3.30 4.97
CA VAL A 52 -27.52 2.78 3.67
C VAL A 52 -26.11 3.26 3.37
N THR A 53 -25.30 2.42 2.70
CA THR A 53 -24.08 2.88 2.02
C THR A 53 -24.48 3.76 0.84
N LEU A 54 -23.99 5.00 0.83
CA LEU A 54 -24.18 5.99 -0.24
C LEU A 54 -23.08 5.89 -1.29
N GLY A 55 -21.90 5.42 -0.91
CA GLY A 55 -20.77 5.23 -1.81
C GLY A 55 -19.50 4.85 -1.06
N VAL A 56 -18.38 4.95 -1.75
CA VAL A 56 -17.05 4.71 -1.17
C VAL A 56 -16.03 5.67 -1.78
N TRP A 57 -15.18 6.22 -0.93
CA TRP A 57 -13.96 6.91 -1.31
C TRP A 57 -12.82 5.91 -1.39
N LEU A 58 -12.12 5.86 -2.52
CA LEU A 58 -10.96 5.01 -2.76
C LEU A 58 -9.72 5.89 -2.81
N VAL A 59 -8.75 5.61 -1.93
CA VAL A 59 -7.45 6.26 -1.90
C VAL A 59 -6.45 5.33 -2.55
N LEU A 60 -5.78 5.84 -3.59
CA LEU A 60 -4.86 5.11 -4.44
C LEU A 60 -3.46 5.73 -4.32
N ALA A 61 -2.44 4.89 -4.40
CA ALA A 61 -1.04 5.32 -4.42
C ALA A 61 -0.30 4.69 -5.59
N LYS A 62 0.66 5.41 -6.16
CA LYS A 62 1.54 4.91 -7.21
C LYS A 62 2.96 5.39 -6.94
N GLU A 63 3.94 4.52 -7.10
CA GLU A 63 5.34 4.96 -7.05
C GLU A 63 5.60 5.93 -8.21
N ALA A 64 6.06 7.14 -7.88
CA ALA A 64 6.46 8.10 -8.89
C ALA A 64 7.64 7.51 -9.66
N GLN A 65 7.54 7.49 -10.98
CA GLN A 65 8.72 7.15 -11.78
C GLN A 65 9.80 8.20 -11.49
N PRO A 66 11.07 7.78 -11.32
CA PRO A 66 12.15 8.74 -11.13
C PRO A 66 12.12 9.71 -12.30
N ARG A 67 12.06 11.01 -11.99
CA ARG A 67 12.12 12.04 -13.02
C ARG A 67 13.40 11.83 -13.81
N ALA A 68 13.33 11.90 -15.14
CA ALA A 68 14.46 11.65 -16.02
C ALA A 68 15.68 12.58 -15.76
N ASP A 69 15.49 13.66 -14.99
CA ASP A 69 16.53 14.62 -14.62
C ASP A 69 17.22 14.33 -13.28
N GLU A 70 16.85 13.28 -12.54
CA GLU A 70 17.59 12.89 -11.35
C GLU A 70 18.81 12.04 -11.74
N PRO A 71 20.04 12.51 -11.48
CA PRO A 71 21.21 11.66 -11.67
C PRO A 71 21.07 10.47 -10.72
N ARG A 72 21.03 9.26 -11.29
CA ARG A 72 21.19 8.04 -10.51
C ARG A 72 22.49 8.15 -9.74
N ALA A 73 22.41 8.32 -8.43
CA ALA A 73 23.56 8.13 -7.57
C ALA A 73 23.94 6.65 -7.68
N GLU A 74 24.94 6.35 -8.49
CA GLU A 74 25.67 5.09 -8.40
C GLU A 74 26.30 5.08 -7.00
N THR A 75 25.63 4.46 -6.04
CA THR A 75 26.28 4.09 -4.78
C THR A 75 27.27 2.99 -5.10
N ASP A 76 28.47 3.42 -5.47
CA ASP A 76 29.69 2.65 -5.29
C ASP A 76 29.88 2.49 -3.77
N ALA A 77 29.50 1.34 -3.24
CA ALA A 77 29.66 1.00 -1.84
C ALA A 77 30.21 -0.42 -1.72
N ASP A 78 31.34 -0.66 -2.36
CA ASP A 78 32.33 -1.64 -1.89
C ASP A 78 33.22 -0.96 -0.84
N GLU A 79 32.68 -0.71 0.35
CA GLU A 79 33.50 -0.32 1.50
C GLU A 79 33.02 -1.05 2.76
N GLY A 80 33.54 -2.27 2.91
CA GLY A 80 33.89 -2.89 4.20
C GLY A 80 32.79 -2.99 5.25
N VAL A 81 31.98 -4.06 5.20
CA VAL A 81 31.19 -4.50 6.37
C VAL A 81 32.12 -5.22 7.35
N PRO A 82 32.40 -4.69 8.57
CA PRO A 82 33.07 -5.48 9.59
C PRO A 82 32.06 -6.50 10.13
N ARG A 83 32.44 -7.79 10.06
CA ARG A 83 31.69 -8.91 10.59
C ARG A 83 31.57 -8.75 12.11
N ALA A 84 30.40 -8.38 12.61
CA ALA A 84 30.15 -8.28 14.05
C ALA A 84 30.30 -9.66 14.71
N THR A 85 31.22 -9.74 15.66
CA THR A 85 31.50 -10.91 16.50
C THR A 85 30.40 -11.11 17.55
N GLY A 86 29.86 -12.34 17.59
CA GLY A 86 29.37 -13.09 18.74
C GLY A 86 28.66 -12.34 19.88
N TRP A 87 27.33 -12.46 19.92
CA TRP A 87 26.57 -12.31 21.15
C TRP A 87 26.83 -13.51 22.05
N GLY A 88 27.48 -13.27 23.20
CA GLY A 88 27.64 -14.26 24.26
C GLY A 88 26.32 -14.44 25.00
N GLU A 89 25.72 -15.63 24.88
CA GLU A 89 24.69 -16.10 25.79
C GLU A 89 25.36 -17.00 26.84
N GLU A 90 25.67 -16.41 28.00
CA GLU A 90 25.98 -17.15 29.22
C GLU A 90 24.74 -17.96 29.65
N SER A 91 24.81 -19.27 29.48
CA SER A 91 23.91 -20.21 30.15
C SER A 91 24.69 -20.95 31.23
N GLU A 92 24.58 -20.47 32.47
CA GLU A 92 24.92 -21.26 33.65
C GLU A 92 23.96 -22.45 33.75
N SER A 93 24.51 -23.66 33.77
CA SER A 93 23.80 -24.88 34.12
C SER A 93 24.78 -25.78 34.85
N ASP A 94 24.99 -25.49 36.13
CA ASP A 94 25.71 -26.37 37.04
C ASP A 94 24.73 -27.42 37.58
N ALA A 95 24.85 -28.64 37.05
CA ALA A 95 24.27 -29.84 37.61
C ALA A 95 25.37 -30.89 37.71
N GLN A 96 26.06 -30.96 38.86
CA GLN A 96 26.77 -32.17 39.31
C GLN A 96 27.29 -32.03 40.76
N ARG A 97 26.49 -32.43 41.74
CA ARG A 97 26.80 -33.55 42.65
C ARG A 97 25.64 -33.88 43.60
#